data_AF-A0AAE4G5X2-F1
#
_entry.id   AF-A0AAE4G5X2-F1
#
_cell.length_a   1.000
_cell.length_b   1.000
_cell.length_c   1.000
_cell.angle_alpha   90.00
_cell.angle_beta   90.00
_cell.angle_gamma   90.00
#
_symmetry.space_group_name_H-M   'P 1'
#
loop_
_entity.id
_entity.type
_entity.pdbx_description
1 polymer ?
#
loop_
_entity_poly.entity_id
_entity_poly.type
_entity_poly.pdbx_seq_one_letter_code
_entity_poly.pdbx_strand_id
1 'polypeptide(L)'
;MTIEIRVTHDDDSYEQYAVAREPVADPEAWTTVSWDNGNPKPFTIQVHPEEVFTGEQAVPVFRAYIEEGALPPAELLRRIDV
;
A
#
# COMPACT_ATOMS: atom_id res chain seq x y z
N MET A 1 -4.14 4.60 7.47
CA MET A 1 -3.45 3.30 7.29
C MET A 1 -3.01 3.21 5.84
N THR A 2 -1.91 2.54 5.55
CA THR A 2 -1.49 2.19 4.17
C THR A 2 -1.32 0.67 4.09
N ILE A 3 -1.42 0.11 2.90
CA ILE A 3 -1.25 -1.33 2.66
C ILE A 3 -0.19 -1.50 1.59
N GLU A 4 0.79 -2.34 1.87
CA GLU A 4 1.84 -2.72 0.92
C GLU A 4 1.85 -4.23 0.74
N ILE A 5 2.09 -4.68 -0.50
CA ILE A 5 2.22 -6.08 -0.85
C ILE A 5 3.67 -6.31 -1.28
N ARG A 6 4.30 -7.32 -0.68
CA ARG A 6 5.61 -7.83 -1.10
C ARG A 6 5.44 -9.20 -1.73
N VAL A 7 5.79 -9.32 -3.00
CA VAL A 7 5.80 -10.59 -3.75
C VAL A 7 7.24 -11.06 -3.83
N THR A 8 7.54 -12.20 -3.20
CA THR A 8 8.88 -12.80 -3.21
C THR A 8 9.02 -13.84 -4.32
N HIS A 9 10.22 -13.93 -4.90
CA HIS A 9 10.57 -14.90 -5.93
C HIS A 9 11.54 -15.95 -5.40
N ASP A 10 11.68 -17.06 -6.14
CA ASP A 10 12.56 -18.20 -5.76
C ASP A 10 14.04 -17.82 -5.66
N ASP A 11 14.45 -16.72 -6.29
CA ASP A 11 15.82 -16.19 -6.29
C ASP A 11 16.09 -15.17 -5.17
N ASP A 12 15.23 -15.14 -4.14
CA ASP A 12 15.21 -14.18 -3.03
C ASP A 12 14.96 -12.71 -3.45
N SER A 13 14.69 -12.44 -4.73
CA SER A 13 14.26 -11.11 -5.17
C SER A 13 12.80 -10.86 -4.78
N TYR A 14 12.39 -9.59 -4.75
CA TYR A 14 11.01 -9.24 -4.46
C TYR A 14 10.52 -8.03 -5.23
N GLU A 15 9.22 -8.03 -5.46
CA GLU A 15 8.47 -6.86 -5.90
C GLU A 15 7.68 -6.30 -4.73
N GLN A 16 7.61 -4.97 -4.64
CA GLN A 16 6.84 -4.28 -3.63
C GLN A 16 5.86 -3.31 -4.29
N TYR A 17 4.64 -3.28 -3.78
CA TYR A 17 3.54 -2.48 -4.32
C TYR A 17 2.83 -1.73 -3.20
N ALA A 18 2.48 -0.47 -3.47
CA ALA A 18 1.44 0.24 -2.75
C ALA A 18 0.07 -0.21 -3.29
N VAL A 19 -0.88 -0.41 -2.40
CA VAL A 19 -2.27 -0.74 -2.77
C VAL A 19 -3.11 0.53 -2.73
N ALA A 20 -3.92 0.76 -3.77
CA ALA A 20 -4.92 1.82 -3.81
C ALA A 20 -6.33 1.26 -3.65
N ARG A 21 -7.23 2.01 -3.02
CA ARG A 21 -8.66 1.63 -2.89
C ARG A 21 -9.46 1.85 -4.18
N GLU A 22 -8.93 2.68 -5.06
CA GLU A 22 -9.45 3.05 -6.38
C GLU A 22 -8.25 3.47 -7.26
N PRO A 23 -8.38 3.47 -8.60
CA PRO A 23 -7.27 3.87 -9.47
C PRO A 23 -6.77 5.28 -9.15
N VAL A 24 -5.46 5.46 -9.09
CA VAL A 24 -4.83 6.77 -8.88
C VAL A 24 -5.21 7.70 -10.03
N ALA A 25 -5.97 8.75 -9.71
CA ALA A 25 -6.50 9.67 -10.71
C ALA A 25 -5.46 10.69 -11.18
N ASP A 26 -4.61 11.17 -10.27
CA ASP A 26 -3.55 12.14 -10.53
C ASP A 26 -2.20 11.60 -10.02
N PRO A 27 -1.31 11.14 -10.91
CA PRO A 27 0.02 10.64 -10.54
C PRO A 27 0.92 11.69 -9.85
N GLU A 28 0.60 12.99 -9.95
CA GLU A 28 1.36 14.06 -9.31
C GLU A 28 0.76 14.47 -7.96
N ALA A 29 -0.41 13.94 -7.60
CA ALA A 29 -1.03 14.20 -6.31
C ALA A 29 -0.42 13.31 -5.22
N TRP A 30 0.22 13.95 -4.25
CA TRP A 30 0.85 13.26 -3.12
C TRP A 30 0.27 13.75 -1.79
N THR A 31 0.16 12.84 -0.84
CA THR A 31 -0.16 13.14 0.55
C THR A 31 0.85 12.51 1.49
N THR A 32 1.08 13.19 2.62
CA THR A 32 2.00 12.72 3.66
C THR A 32 1.23 11.96 4.72
N VAL A 33 1.62 10.71 4.96
CA VAL A 33 1.17 9.94 6.13
C VAL A 33 2.29 9.95 7.17
N SER A 34 1.96 10.32 8.40
CA SER A 34 2.91 10.38 9.52
C SER A 34 2.44 9.52 10.70
N TRP A 35 3.38 8.91 11.40
CA TRP A 35 3.12 8.20 12.64
C TRP A 35 4.27 8.34 13.63
N ASP A 36 3.91 8.24 14.90
CA ASP A 36 4.88 8.18 15.98
C ASP A 36 5.68 6.87 15.90
N ASN A 37 7.00 6.98 15.98
CA ASN A 37 7.94 5.87 15.95
C ASN A 37 8.84 5.86 17.20
N GLY A 38 8.47 6.60 18.25
CA GLY A 38 9.24 6.73 19.49
C GLY A 38 10.47 7.63 19.40
N ASN A 39 10.75 8.25 18.24
CA ASN A 39 11.84 9.21 18.07
C ASN A 39 11.34 10.67 18.12
N PRO A 40 12.23 11.66 18.30
CA PRO A 40 11.84 13.07 18.34
C PRO A 40 11.17 13.60 17.06
N LYS A 41 11.38 12.92 15.92
CA LYS A 41 10.72 13.23 14.66
C LYS A 41 9.86 12.03 14.25
N PRO A 42 8.59 12.25 13.87
CA PRO A 42 7.73 11.17 13.40
C PRO A 42 8.30 10.57 12.12
N PHE A 43 7.97 9.30 11.86
CA PHE A 43 8.21 8.73 10.55
C PHE A 43 7.17 9.29 9.57
N THR A 44 7.57 9.51 8.33
CA THR A 44 6.67 10.01 7.28
C THR A 44 6.91 9.30 5.97
N ILE A 45 5.85 9.03 5.23
CA ILE A 45 5.90 8.52 3.85
C ILE A 45 5.07 9.42 2.94
N GLN A 46 5.40 9.40 1.64
CA GLN A 46 4.56 9.98 0.58
C GLN A 46 3.80 8.86 -0.11
N VAL A 47 2.50 9.04 -0.25
CA VAL A 47 1.59 8.11 -0.94
C VAL A 47 0.57 8.92 -1.74
N HIS A 48 -0.10 8.28 -2.70
CA HIS A 48 -1.25 8.90 -3.34
C HIS A 48 -2.44 8.93 -2.38
N PRO A 49 -3.37 9.91 -2.51
CA PRO A 49 -4.57 9.96 -1.70
C PRO A 49 -5.38 8.66 -1.69
N GLU A 50 -5.41 7.93 -2.80
CA GLU A 50 -6.10 6.65 -3.02
C GLU A 50 -5.47 5.47 -2.27
N GLU A 51 -4.21 5.60 -1.86
CA GLU A 51 -3.43 4.58 -1.14
C GLU A 51 -3.60 4.67 0.39
N VAL A 52 -4.42 5.62 0.86
CA VAL A 52 -4.74 5.81 2.27
C VAL A 52 -6.09 5.16 2.60
N PHE A 53 -6.10 4.31 3.63
CA PHE A 53 -7.28 3.57 4.05
C PHE A 53 -7.71 3.95 5.47
N THR A 54 -9.03 3.96 5.68
CA THR A 54 -9.61 3.66 7.00
C THR A 54 -9.52 2.15 7.27
N GLY A 55 -9.67 1.73 8.53
CA GLY A 55 -9.69 0.30 8.86
C GLY A 55 -10.80 -0.46 8.14
N GLU A 56 -11.99 0.13 8.00
CA GLU A 56 -13.12 -0.46 7.29
C GLU A 56 -12.84 -0.65 5.80
N GLN A 57 -12.23 0.34 5.14
CA GLN A 57 -11.84 0.25 3.74
C GLN A 57 -10.79 -0.84 3.48
N ALA A 58 -9.96 -1.16 4.47
CA ALA A 58 -8.93 -2.19 4.35
C ALA A 58 -9.46 -3.62 4.47
N VAL A 59 -10.62 -3.82 5.11
CA VAL A 59 -11.22 -5.15 5.34
C VAL A 59 -11.33 -6.00 4.07
N PRO A 60 -11.88 -5.53 2.94
CA PRO A 60 -11.99 -6.37 1.74
C PRO A 60 -10.64 -6.82 1.18
N VAL A 61 -9.60 -5.99 1.27
CA VAL A 61 -8.24 -6.34 0.82
C VAL A 61 -7.68 -7.50 1.66
N PHE A 62 -7.75 -7.37 2.98
CA PHE A 62 -7.27 -8.42 3.88
C PHE A 62 -8.10 -9.69 3.79
N ARG A 63 -9.43 -9.58 3.67
CA ARG A 63 -10.31 -10.75 3.53
C ARG A 63 -9.97 -11.54 2.27
N ALA A 64 -9.87 -10.89 1.11
CA ALA A 64 -9.52 -11.55 -0.15
C ALA A 64 -8.16 -12.25 -0.08
N TYR A 65 -7.16 -11.61 0.53
CA TYR A 65 -5.86 -12.22 0.74
C TYR A 65 -5.90 -13.43 1.69
N ILE A 66 -6.59 -13.32 2.82
CA ILE A 66 -6.64 -14.38 3.85
C ILE A 66 -7.47 -15.58 3.38
N GLU A 67 -8.63 -15.34 2.76
CA GLU A 67 -9.57 -16.41 2.39
C GLU A 67 -9.21 -17.06 1.05
N GLU A 68 -8.68 -16.28 0.09
CA GLU A 68 -8.49 -16.72 -1.29
C GLU A 68 -7.03 -16.66 -1.77
N GLY A 69 -6.13 -16.05 -1.00
CA GLY A 69 -4.76 -15.75 -1.46
C GLY A 69 -4.73 -14.72 -2.60
N ALA A 70 -5.81 -13.97 -2.79
CA ALA A 70 -5.98 -13.06 -3.91
C ALA A 70 -5.31 -11.70 -3.65
N LEU A 71 -4.68 -11.16 -4.69
CA LEU A 71 -4.17 -9.79 -4.69
C LEU A 71 -5.20 -8.85 -5.34
N PRO A 72 -5.19 -7.54 -5.01
CA PRO A 72 -5.94 -6.54 -5.75
C PRO A 72 -5.62 -6.56 -7.25
N PRO A 73 -6.55 -6.12 -8.12
CA PRO A 73 -6.28 -5.91 -9.54
C PRO A 73 -5.04 -5.05 -9.78
N ALA A 74 -4.30 -5.34 -10.85
CA ALA A 74 -3.03 -4.67 -11.16
C ALA A 74 -3.15 -3.13 -11.30
N GLU A 75 -4.30 -2.62 -11.73
CA GLU A 75 -4.58 -1.18 -11.81
C GLU A 75 -4.64 -0.47 -10.44
N LEU A 76 -4.79 -1.24 -9.36
CA LEU A 76 -4.75 -0.75 -7.97
C LEU A 76 -3.37 -0.95 -7.32
N LEU A 77 -2.38 -1.46 -8.07
CA LEU A 77 -1.04 -1.75 -7.57
C LEU A 77 -0.01 -0.83 -8.22
N ARG A 78 0.55 0.08 -7.43
CA ARG A 78 1.67 0.92 -7.87
C ARG A 78 2.98 0.30 -7.39
N ARG A 79 3.88 -0.03 -8.31
CA ARG A 79 5.22 -0.53 -7.98
C ARG A 79 5.96 0.52 -7.13
N ILE A 80 6.56 0.07 -6.03
CA ILE A 80 7.48 0.86 -5.20
C ILE A 80 8.89 0.32 -5.47
N ASP A 81 9.81 1.23 -5.75
CA ASP A 81 11.24 0.94 -5.80
C ASP A 81 11.81 1.14 -4.39
N VAL A 82 12.37 0.06 -3.81
CA VAL A 82 12.83 -0.01 -2.41
C VAL A 82 14.31 -0.36 -2.34
#